data_AF-A0A2V8MMK1-F1
#
_entry.id   AF-A0A2V8MMK1-F1
#
_cell.length_a   1.000
_cell.length_b   1.000
_cell.length_c   1.000
_cell.angle_alpha   90.00
_cell.angle_beta   90.00
_cell.angle_gamma   90.00
#
_symmetry.space_group_name_H-M   'P 1'
#
loop_
_entity.id
_entity.type
_entity.pdbx_description
1 polymer ?
#
loop_
_entity_poly.entity_id
_entity_poly.type
_entity_poly.pdbx_seq_one_letter_code
_entity_poly.pdbx_strand_id
1 'polypeptide(L)'
;MQDMETLTVRTENSTYEITVISGRTGEILVRGGRFFPEFTPARLAGSSLGGSFLKLRGIYVGFSLEIHFEKRLIITSRVRKIAVPIQ
;
A
#
# COMPACT_ATOMS: atom_id res chain seq x y z
N MET A 1 -6.23 15.88 -16.24
CA MET A 1 -6.04 15.57 -14.80
C MET A 1 -6.03 14.05 -14.72
N GLN A 2 -4.97 13.43 -14.21
CA GLN A 2 -4.89 11.97 -14.19
C GLN A 2 -5.75 11.49 -13.04
N ASP A 3 -6.81 10.73 -13.31
CA ASP A 3 -7.71 10.21 -12.29
C ASP A 3 -6.91 9.38 -11.29
N MET A 4 -6.80 9.87 -10.05
CA MET A 4 -6.17 9.14 -8.96
C MET A 4 -7.14 8.05 -8.50
N GLU A 5 -6.69 6.80 -8.53
CA GLU A 5 -7.50 5.67 -8.09
C GLU A 5 -7.24 5.37 -6.62
N THR A 6 -8.31 5.21 -5.85
CA THR A 6 -8.23 4.79 -4.44
C THR A 6 -8.54 3.32 -4.33
N LEU A 7 -7.74 2.62 -3.53
CA LEU A 7 -7.88 1.21 -3.23
C LEU A 7 -8.12 1.02 -1.73
N THR A 8 -9.03 0.12 -1.37
CA THR A 8 -9.10 -0.42 -0.01
C THR A 8 -8.38 -1.76 0.03
N VAL A 9 -7.30 -1.83 0.80
CA VAL A 9 -6.46 -3.02 0.97
C VAL A 9 -6.59 -3.53 2.39
N ARG A 10 -7.27 -4.67 2.56
CA ARG A 10 -7.36 -5.35 3.85
C ARG A 10 -6.20 -6.33 3.97
N THR A 11 -5.41 -6.17 5.02
CA THR A 11 -4.38 -7.12 5.46
C THR A 11 -4.90 -7.96 6.62
N GLU A 12 -4.12 -8.90 7.14
CA GLU A 12 -4.51 -9.70 8.31
C GLU A 12 -4.82 -8.84 9.53
N ASN A 13 -4.03 -7.79 9.76
CA ASN A 13 -4.09 -7.01 11.00
C ASN A 13 -4.74 -5.63 10.84
N SER A 14 -4.89 -5.13 9.61
CA SER A 14 -5.31 -3.75 9.38
C SER A 14 -5.90 -3.57 7.98
N THR A 15 -6.79 -2.57 7.86
CA THR A 15 -7.27 -2.07 6.57
C THR A 15 -6.52 -0.79 6.23
N TYR A 16 -6.12 -0.67 4.97
CA TYR A 16 -5.47 0.50 4.41
C TYR A 16 -6.33 1.09 3.29
N GLU A 17 -6.43 2.40 3.25
CA GLU A 17 -6.90 3.16 2.10
C GLU A 17 -5.69 3.75 1.40
N ILE A 18 -5.52 3.45 0.12
CA ILE A 18 -4.35 3.81 -0.67
C ILE A 18 -4.82 4.51 -1.93
N THR A 19 -4.55 5.81 -2.03
CA THR A 19 -4.74 6.56 -3.27
C THR A 19 -3.44 6.55 -4.05
N VAL A 20 -3.47 6.08 -5.29
CA VAL A 20 -2.31 6.04 -6.17
C VAL A 20 -2.12 7.39 -6.83
N ILE A 21 -1.04 8.08 -6.46
CA ILE A 21 -0.65 9.37 -7.07
C ILE A 21 0.12 9.09 -8.37
N SER A 22 1.05 8.13 -8.33
CA SER A 22 1.80 7.70 -9.52
C SER A 22 2.19 6.23 -9.43
N GLY A 23 1.56 5.40 -10.27
CA GLY A 23 1.93 3.98 -10.40
C GLY A 23 3.33 3.76 -10.96
N ARG A 24 3.92 4.76 -11.65
CA ARG A 24 5.28 4.68 -12.19
C ARG A 24 6.36 4.89 -11.12
N THR A 25 6.14 5.74 -10.13
CA THR A 25 7.12 6.01 -9.07
C THR A 25 6.80 5.25 -7.79
N GLY A 26 5.54 4.83 -7.62
CA GLY A 26 5.00 4.23 -6.41
C GLY A 26 4.54 5.27 -5.39
N GLU A 27 4.41 6.54 -5.77
CA GLU A 27 3.91 7.59 -4.90
C GLU A 27 2.43 7.35 -4.60
N ILE A 28 2.10 7.33 -3.31
CA ILE A 28 0.76 7.08 -2.79
C ILE A 28 0.43 8.03 -1.65
N LEU A 29 -0.86 8.21 -1.42
CA LEU A 29 -1.40 8.70 -0.15
C LEU A 29 -2.00 7.49 0.59
N VAL A 30 -1.56 7.21 1.81
CA VAL A 30 -2.02 6.04 2.58
C VAL A 30 -2.59 6.44 3.92
N ARG A 31 -3.70 5.81 4.31
CA ARG A 31 -4.27 5.83 5.66
C ARG A 31 -4.50 4.39 6.11
N GLY A 32 -4.27 4.10 7.38
CA GLY A 32 -4.56 2.80 8.00
C GLY A 32 -3.38 2.15 8.71
N GLY A 33 -3.70 1.13 9.50
CA GLY A 33 -2.76 0.50 10.42
C GLY A 33 -2.23 1.46 11.48
N ARG A 34 -1.24 1.01 12.27
CA ARG A 34 -0.69 1.79 13.40
C ARG A 34 0.21 2.97 12.99
N PHE A 35 0.69 2.98 11.75
CA PHE A 35 1.72 3.93 11.29
C PHE A 35 1.16 5.10 10.48
N PHE A 36 -0.09 5.00 10.00
CA PHE A 36 -0.72 6.01 9.15
C PHE A 36 -2.12 6.34 9.70
N PRO A 37 -2.23 6.97 10.89
CA PRO A 37 -3.52 7.32 11.48
C PRO A 37 -4.33 8.30 10.59
N GLU A 38 -3.62 9.09 9.78
CA GLU A 38 -4.17 10.04 8.83
C GLU A 38 -3.61 9.76 7.43
N PHE A 39 -4.21 10.39 6.40
CA PHE A 39 -3.72 10.28 5.03
C PHE A 39 -2.31 10.87 4.92
N THR A 40 -1.36 10.00 4.62
CA THR A 40 0.07 10.29 4.72
C THR A 40 0.74 10.01 3.38
N PRO A 41 1.50 10.97 2.81
CA PRO A 41 2.31 10.73 1.62
C PRO A 41 3.38 9.67 1.89
N ALA A 42 3.45 8.65 1.04
CA ALA A 42 4.42 7.58 1.17
C ALA A 42 4.79 7.01 -0.21
N ARG A 43 5.73 6.07 -0.24
CA ARG A 43 6.11 5.35 -1.46
C ARG A 43 5.94 3.86 -1.31
N LEU A 44 5.07 3.26 -2.12
CA LEU A 44 4.96 1.82 -2.26
C LEU A 44 6.15 1.29 -3.06
N ALA A 45 7.08 0.60 -2.39
CA ALA A 45 8.18 -0.08 -3.07
C ALA A 45 7.66 -1.32 -3.81
N GLY A 46 6.69 -2.03 -3.22
CA GLY A 46 6.04 -3.19 -3.81
C GLY A 46 5.45 -4.10 -2.74
N SER A 47 5.40 -5.40 -3.03
CA SER A 47 5.03 -6.41 -2.06
C SER A 47 5.88 -7.67 -2.18
N SER A 48 6.10 -8.35 -1.05
CA SER A 48 6.96 -9.54 -0.95
C SER A 48 6.34 -10.60 -0.03
N LEU A 49 6.93 -11.80 -0.01
CA LEU A 49 6.60 -12.82 1.01
C LEU A 49 7.48 -12.66 2.26
N GLY A 50 7.77 -11.43 2.68
CA GLY A 50 8.57 -11.13 3.88
C GLY A 50 10.08 -11.23 3.65
N GLY A 51 10.61 -10.50 2.66
CA GLY A 51 12.05 -10.41 2.37
C GLY A 51 12.53 -11.23 1.16
N SER A 52 11.62 -11.82 0.40
CA SER A 52 11.89 -12.45 -0.90
C SER A 52 11.80 -11.43 -2.06
N PHE A 53 11.76 -11.89 -3.32
CA PHE A 53 11.64 -11.03 -4.49
C PHE A 53 10.50 -10.01 -4.36
N LEU A 54 10.87 -8.73 -4.39
CA LEU A 54 9.92 -7.63 -4.33
C LEU A 54 9.20 -7.51 -5.68
N LYS A 55 7.88 -7.70 -5.66
CA LYS A 55 7.03 -7.37 -6.80
C LYS A 55 6.88 -5.86 -6.85
N LEU A 56 7.74 -5.23 -7.64
CA LEU A 56 7.86 -3.76 -7.72
C LEU A 56 6.49 -3.11 -7.92
N ARG A 57 6.14 -2.22 -6.98
CA ARG A 57 4.94 -1.36 -6.98
C ARG A 57 3.60 -2.09 -7.07
N GLY A 58 3.59 -3.42 -7.00
CA GLY A 58 2.38 -4.23 -7.10
C GLY A 58 1.84 -4.61 -5.73
N ILE A 59 0.52 -4.70 -5.63
CA ILE A 59 -0.23 -5.14 -4.45
C ILE A 59 -0.85 -6.50 -4.79
N TYR A 60 -0.47 -7.55 -4.08
CA TYR A 60 -0.95 -8.92 -4.34
C TYR A 60 -1.53 -9.55 -3.07
N VAL A 61 -2.67 -10.22 -3.21
CA VAL A 61 -3.22 -11.05 -2.12
C VAL A 61 -2.21 -12.13 -1.75
N GLY A 62 -2.00 -12.32 -0.44
CA GLY A 62 -1.01 -13.24 0.12
C GLY A 62 0.37 -12.62 0.36
N PHE A 63 0.65 -11.42 -0.15
CA PHE A 63 1.93 -10.73 0.02
C PHE A 63 1.84 -9.63 1.09
N SER A 64 2.97 -9.28 1.69
CA SER A 64 3.13 -8.13 2.58
C SER A 64 3.52 -6.90 1.77
N LEU A 65 2.91 -5.75 2.04
CA LEU A 65 3.30 -4.50 1.41
C LEU A 65 4.55 -3.93 2.04
N GLU A 66 5.40 -3.35 1.21
CA GLU A 66 6.62 -2.65 1.60
C GLU A 66 6.47 -1.17 1.26
N ILE A 67 6.22 -0.36 2.30
CA ILE A 67 5.92 1.07 2.19
C ILE A 67 7.07 1.86 2.81
N HIS A 68 7.75 2.64 1.99
CA HIS A 68 8.74 3.60 2.45
C HIS A 68 8.00 4.84 2.96
N PHE A 69 8.23 5.16 4.21
CA PHE A 69 7.72 6.36 4.86
C PHE A 69 8.84 6.98 5.69
N GLU A 70 9.12 8.26 5.43
CA GLU A 70 10.29 8.96 5.97
C GLU A 70 11.59 8.16 5.73
N LYS A 71 12.32 7.81 6.79
CA LYS A 71 13.55 7.00 6.76
C LYS A 71 13.30 5.54 7.17
N ARG A 72 12.04 5.09 7.15
CA ARG A 72 11.63 3.76 7.64
C ARG A 72 10.96 2.96 6.52
N LEU A 73 11.14 1.65 6.60
CA LEU A 73 10.38 0.68 5.83
C LEU A 73 9.28 0.10 6.71
N ILE A 74 8.03 0.30 6.31
CA ILE A 74 6.86 -0.29 6.95
C ILE A 74 6.47 -1.53 6.15
N ILE A 75 6.50 -2.68 6.83
CA ILE A 75 6.06 -3.96 6.26
C ILE A 75 4.71 -4.31 6.87
N THR A 76 3.70 -4.53 6.03
CA THR A 76 2.37 -4.93 6.50
C THR A 76 2.28 -6.43 6.75
N SER A 77 1.26 -6.86 7.49
CA SER A 77 0.81 -8.25 7.42
C SER A 77 0.28 -8.61 6.02
N ARG A 78 0.03 -9.90 5.73
CA ARG A 78 -0.32 -10.32 4.37
C ARG A 78 -1.65 -9.71 3.93
N VAL A 79 -1.69 -9.24 2.68
CA VAL A 79 -2.92 -8.75 2.05
C VAL A 79 -3.91 -9.91 1.92
N ARG A 80 -5.16 -9.66 2.33
CA ARG A 80 -6.29 -10.61 2.27
C ARG A 80 -7.35 -10.21 1.26
N LYS A 81 -7.52 -8.92 0.98
CA LYS A 81 -8.47 -8.42 0.00
C LYS A 81 -8.00 -7.08 -0.55
N ILE A 82 -8.25 -6.87 -1.84
CA ILE A 82 -8.09 -5.58 -2.53
C ILE A 82 -9.45 -5.25 -3.12
N ALA A 83 -9.89 -4.01 -2.99
CA ALA A 83 -11.13 -3.51 -3.57
C ALA A 83 -10.94 -2.08 -4.07
N VAL A 84 -11.62 -1.72 -5.15
CA VAL A 84 -11.80 -0.34 -5.57
C VAL A 84 -13.14 0.11 -4.97
N PRO A 85 -13.21 1.26 -4.28
CA PRO A 85 -14.48 1.83 -3.82
C PRO A 85 -15.39 2.04 -5.04
N ILE A 86 -16.65 1.62 -4.92
CA ILE A 86 -17.70 1.99 -5.88
C ILE A 86 -17.93 3.50 -5.76
N GLN A 87 -17.70 4.23 -6.87
CA GLN A 87 -18.03 5.66 -7.01
C GLN A 87 -19.53 5.86 -7.14
#